data_AF-A0A534KSS0-F1
#
_entry.id   AF-A0A534KSS0-F1
#
_cell.length_a   1.000
_cell.length_b   1.000
_cell.length_c   1.000
_cell.angle_alpha   90.00
_cell.angle_beta   90.00
_cell.angle_gamma   90.00
#
_symmetry.space_group_name_H-M   'P 1'
#
loop_
_entity.id
_entity.type
_entity.pdbx_description
1 polymer ?
#
loop_
_entity_poly.entity_id
_entity_poly.type
_entity_poly.pdbx_seq_one_letter_code
_entity_poly.pdbx_strand_id
1 'polypeptide(L)'
;DQTRPTLGLSVLDGVTKVSARGTRAHIAAGLDLAAALREAASEVSGNGGGHNIASGATIPKGKEDRFLSRVDELVGRQLEGAPAKDQ
;
A
#
# COMPACT_ATOMS: atom_id res chain seq x y z
N ASP A 1 -3.66 14.80 -7.86
CA ASP A 1 -4.85 13.93 -7.72
C ASP A 1 -4.86 13.39 -6.29
N GLN A 2 -5.94 13.62 -5.53
CA GLN A 2 -6.09 13.17 -4.14
C GLN A 2 -7.06 12.00 -3.98
N THR A 3 -7.53 11.42 -5.10
CA THR A 3 -8.50 10.30 -5.09
C THR A 3 -7.86 8.95 -4.79
N ARG A 4 -6.53 8.88 -4.83
CA ARG A 4 -5.75 7.66 -4.62
C ARG A 4 -4.65 7.88 -3.60
N PRO A 5 -4.30 6.85 -2.79
CA PRO A 5 -3.09 6.90 -1.97
C PRO A 5 -1.84 6.99 -2.85
N THR A 6 -0.74 7.47 -2.28
CA THR A 6 0.53 7.63 -3.00
C THR A 6 1.61 6.77 -2.38
N LEU A 7 2.39 6.11 -3.22
CA LEU A 7 3.58 5.35 -2.83
C LEU A 7 4.83 6.02 -3.41
N GLY A 8 5.85 6.22 -2.59
CA GLY A 8 7.19 6.62 -2.99
C GLY A 8 8.17 5.45 -2.85
N LEU A 9 8.95 5.19 -3.89
CA LEU A 9 9.95 4.12 -3.93
C LEU A 9 11.36 4.72 -3.95
N SER A 10 12.26 4.14 -3.18
CA SER A 10 13.69 4.42 -3.20
C SER A 10 14.44 3.12 -3.47
N VAL A 11 14.90 2.96 -4.70
CA VAL A 11 15.64 1.78 -5.14
C VAL A 11 17.10 1.94 -4.76
N LEU A 12 17.59 1.04 -3.92
CA LEU A 12 18.97 1.00 -3.42
C LEU A 12 19.64 -0.29 -3.89
N ASP A 13 20.90 -0.51 -3.50
CA ASP A 13 21.56 -1.78 -3.75
C ASP A 13 20.96 -2.89 -2.88
N GLY A 14 20.49 -3.94 -3.54
CA GLY A 14 19.87 -5.12 -2.92
C GLY A 14 18.43 -4.95 -2.46
N VAL A 15 17.98 -3.72 -2.15
CA VAL A 15 16.64 -3.46 -1.57
C VAL A 15 15.97 -2.23 -2.16
N THR A 16 14.64 -2.22 -2.10
CA THR A 16 13.80 -1.05 -2.39
C THR A 16 12.99 -0.70 -1.15
N LYS A 17 13.12 0.56 -0.70
CA LYS A 17 12.33 1.11 0.41
C LYS A 17 11.09 1.79 -0.14
N VAL A 18 9.95 1.56 0.50
CA VAL A 18 8.65 2.07 0.10
C VAL A 18 8.05 2.87 1.24
N SER A 19 7.49 4.04 0.93
CA SER A 19 6.66 4.81 1.85
C SER A 19 5.31 5.10 1.20
N ALA A 20 4.22 4.75 1.88
CA ALA A 20 2.86 5.03 1.43
C ALA A 20 2.19 6.10 2.31
N ARG A 21 1.35 6.93 1.69
CA ARG A 21 0.53 7.94 2.35
C ARG A 21 -0.88 7.94 1.79
N GLY A 22 -1.85 7.93 2.70
CA GLY A 22 -3.26 8.16 2.42
C GLY A 22 -3.72 9.51 2.98
N THR A 23 -5.02 9.79 2.82
CA THR A 23 -5.71 10.94 3.39
C THR A 23 -6.80 10.44 4.32
N ARG A 24 -7.38 11.32 5.14
CA ARG A 24 -8.52 10.93 5.98
C ARG A 24 -9.71 10.41 5.17
N ALA A 25 -9.94 10.95 3.96
CA ALA A 25 -10.98 10.49 3.06
C ALA A 25 -10.75 9.03 2.63
N HIS A 26 -9.50 8.67 2.31
CA HIS A 26 -9.17 7.28 1.98
C HIS A 26 -9.46 6.32 3.16
N ILE A 27 -9.10 6.72 4.39
CA ILE A 27 -9.36 5.89 5.58
C ILE A 27 -10.86 5.76 5.83
N ALA A 28 -11.61 6.84 5.67
CA ALA A 28 -13.07 6.81 5.79
C ALA A 28 -13.73 5.89 4.73
N ALA A 29 -13.09 5.73 3.57
CA ALA A 29 -13.47 4.81 2.50
C ALA A 29 -12.94 3.37 2.70
N GLY A 30 -12.31 3.06 3.84
CA GLY A 30 -11.87 1.69 4.17
C GLY A 30 -10.42 1.36 3.86
N LEU A 31 -9.61 2.33 3.41
CA LEU A 31 -8.19 2.10 3.14
C LEU A 31 -7.41 1.74 4.43
N ASP A 32 -6.63 0.67 4.35
CA ASP A 32 -5.60 0.31 5.32
C ASP A 32 -4.28 -0.01 4.59
N LEU A 33 -3.41 0.99 4.49
CA LEU A 33 -2.09 0.84 3.89
C LEU A 33 -1.14 -0.06 4.70
N ALA A 34 -1.35 -0.19 6.01
CA ALA A 34 -0.50 -1.04 6.84
C ALA A 34 -0.74 -2.51 6.49
N ALA A 35 -2.02 -2.88 6.36
CA ALA A 35 -2.42 -4.21 5.92
C ALA A 35 -1.95 -4.49 4.48
N ALA A 36 -2.23 -3.58 3.55
CA ALA A 36 -1.87 -3.76 2.13
C ALA A 36 -0.36 -3.93 1.92
N LEU A 37 0.45 -3.06 2.54
CA LEU A 37 1.91 -3.12 2.42
C LEU A 37 2.52 -4.35 3.10
N ARG A 38 1.95 -4.80 4.23
CA ARG A 38 2.43 -6.00 4.93
C ARG A 38 2.23 -7.24 4.06
N GLU A 39 1.04 -7.41 3.50
CA GLU A 39 0.71 -8.57 2.68
C GLU A 39 1.51 -8.56 1.37
N ALA A 40 1.51 -7.44 0.65
CA ALA A 40 2.25 -7.32 -0.61
C ALA A 40 3.76 -7.51 -0.44
N ALA A 41 4.35 -6.96 0.63
CA ALA A 41 5.78 -7.13 0.90
C ALA A 41 6.12 -8.60 1.22
N SER A 42 5.28 -9.26 2.03
CA SER A 42 5.51 -10.66 2.42
C SER A 42 5.54 -11.60 1.22
N GLU A 43 4.71 -11.36 0.20
CA GLU A 43 4.67 -12.17 -1.03
C GLU A 43 5.99 -12.11 -1.84
N VAL A 44 6.73 -11.00 -1.73
CA VAL A 44 8.00 -10.80 -2.43
C VAL A 44 9.22 -10.94 -1.52
N SER A 45 9.07 -11.63 -0.39
CA SER A 45 10.13 -11.82 0.62
C SER A 45 10.65 -10.51 1.23
N GLY A 46 9.79 -9.50 1.31
CA GLY A 46 10.01 -8.25 2.03
C GLY A 46 9.25 -8.18 3.35
N ASN A 47 9.26 -7.00 3.97
CA ASN A 47 8.51 -6.70 5.19
C ASN A 47 7.83 -5.34 5.07
N GLY A 48 6.61 -5.20 5.58
CA GLY A 48 5.83 -3.97 5.52
C GLY A 48 4.85 -3.81 6.67
N GLY A 49 4.32 -2.59 6.82
CA GLY A 49 3.34 -2.24 7.84
C GLY A 49 3.43 -0.78 8.28
N GLY A 50 2.81 -0.46 9.41
CA GLY A 50 2.73 0.90 9.96
C GLY A 50 1.31 1.22 10.42
N HIS A 51 0.86 2.46 10.16
CA HIS A 51 -0.51 2.89 10.39
C HIS A 51 -1.32 2.88 9.09
N ASN A 52 -2.63 2.69 9.19
CA ASN A 52 -3.55 2.67 8.04
C ASN A 52 -3.37 3.87 7.07
N ILE A 53 -3.04 5.06 7.58
CA ILE A 53 -2.81 6.29 6.78
C ILE A 53 -1.37 6.49 6.33
N ALA A 54 -0.39 5.94 7.06
CA ALA A 54 1.03 6.14 6.80
C ALA A 54 1.79 4.87 7.16
N SER A 55 2.32 4.22 6.13
CA SER A 55 2.96 2.92 6.25
C SER A 55 4.19 2.84 5.34
N GLY A 56 5.02 1.83 5.55
CA GLY A 56 6.21 1.58 4.75
C GLY A 56 6.43 0.11 4.50
N ALA A 57 7.33 -0.17 3.55
CA ALA A 57 7.81 -1.52 3.28
C ALA A 57 9.28 -1.51 2.84
N THR A 58 9.93 -2.65 2.97
CA THR A 58 11.24 -2.94 2.37
C THR A 58 11.12 -4.25 1.62
N ILE A 59 11.46 -4.24 0.33
CA ILE A 59 11.40 -5.40 -0.57
C ILE A 59 12.76 -5.61 -1.25
N PRO A 60 13.06 -6.82 -1.74
CA PRO A 60 14.25 -7.04 -2.57
C PRO A 60 14.18 -6.22 -3.87
N LYS A 61 15.33 -5.70 -4.32
CA LYS A 61 15.44 -5.02 -5.61
C LYS A 61 15.00 -5.95 -6.75
N GLY A 62 14.26 -5.42 -7.73
CA GLY A 62 13.73 -6.18 -8.86
C GLY A 62 12.39 -6.87 -8.60
N LYS A 63 11.75 -6.60 -7.46
CA LYS A 63 10.40 -7.10 -7.11
C LYS A 63 9.33 -6.00 -7.12
N GLU A 64 9.69 -4.79 -7.53
CA GLU A 64 8.84 -3.60 -7.47
C GLU A 64 7.53 -3.79 -8.22
N ASP A 65 7.57 -4.29 -9.46
CA ASP A 65 6.36 -4.45 -10.28
C ASP A 65 5.36 -5.44 -9.68
N ARG A 66 5.87 -6.58 -9.18
CA ARG A 66 5.02 -7.59 -8.51
C ARG A 66 4.45 -7.03 -7.21
N PHE A 67 5.27 -6.33 -6.44
CA PHE A 67 4.84 -5.68 -5.21
C PHE A 67 3.76 -4.61 -5.48
N LEU A 68 3.97 -3.73 -6.46
CA LEU A 68 3.02 -2.67 -6.82
C LEU A 68 1.71 -3.24 -7.34
N SER A 69 1.76 -4.27 -8.18
CA SER A 69 0.55 -4.97 -8.66
C SER A 69 -0.24 -5.54 -7.50
N ARG A 70 0.44 -6.17 -6.53
CA ARG A 70 -0.23 -6.71 -5.35
C ARG A 70 -0.81 -5.63 -4.44
N VAL A 71 -0.11 -4.52 -4.25
CA VAL A 71 -0.65 -3.38 -3.49
C VAL A 71 -1.91 -2.83 -4.17
N ASP A 72 -1.90 -2.68 -5.49
CA ASP A 72 -3.03 -2.17 -6.26
C ASP A 72 -4.27 -3.06 -6.10
N GLU A 73 -4.12 -4.38 -6.23
CA GLU A 73 -5.20 -5.34 -5.97
C GLU A 73 -5.77 -5.23 -4.56
N LEU A 74 -4.90 -5.14 -3.55
CA LEU A 74 -5.32 -5.09 -2.14
C LEU A 74 -6.03 -3.78 -1.81
N VAL A 75 -5.52 -2.65 -2.31
CA VAL A 75 -6.16 -1.34 -2.17
C VAL A 75 -7.50 -1.32 -2.90
N GLY A 76 -7.56 -1.86 -4.12
CA GLY A 76 -8.81 -2.00 -4.87
C GLY A 76 -9.88 -2.74 -4.06
N ARG A 77 -9.54 -3.93 -3.52
CA ARG A 77 -10.45 -4.71 -2.68
C ARG A 77 -10.90 -3.97 -1.42
N GLN A 78 -10.01 -3.24 -0.76
CA GLN A 78 -10.36 -2.45 0.42
C GLN A 78 -11.38 -1.35 0.11
N LEU A 79 -11.23 -0.69 -1.05
CA LEU A 79 -12.09 0.43 -1.45
C LEU A 79 -13.38 -0.03 -2.13
N GLU A 80 -13.39 -1.19 -2.79
CA GLU A 80 -14.60 -1.83 -3.35
C GLU A 80 -15.49 -2.46 -2.25
N GLY A 81 -14.88 -2.92 -1.15
CA GLY A 81 -15.58 -3.57 -0.04
C GLY A 81 -16.23 -2.63 0.98
N ALA A 82 -16.06 -1.31 0.85
CA ALA A 82 -16.75 -0.36 1.70
C ALA A 82 -18.22 -0.25 1.25
N PRO A 83 -19.22 -0.58 2.10
CA PRO A 83 -20.60 -0.25 1.75
C PRO A 83 -20.66 1.26 1.50
N ALA A 84 -21.24 1.63 0.35
CA ALA A 84 -21.64 3.01 0.08
C ALA A 84 -22.40 3.49 1.32
N LYS A 85 -21.78 4.37 2.11
CA LYS A 85 -22.52 5.05 3.17
C LYS A 85 -23.46 5.98 2.44
N ASP A 86 -24.74 5.59 2.46
CA ASP A 86 -25.87 6.38 1.98
C ASP A 86 -25.74 7.84 2.44
N GLN A 87 -26.15 8.72 1.52
CA GLN A 87 -26.31 10.16 1.69
C GLN A 87 -27.27 10.49 2.82
#